data_AF-A0A0Q9NX64-F1
#
_entry.id   AF-A0A0Q9NX64-F1
#
_cell.length_a   1.000
_cell.length_b   1.000
_cell.length_c   1.000
_cell.angle_alpha   90.00
_cell.angle_beta   90.00
_cell.angle_gamma   90.00
#
_symmetry.space_group_name_H-M   'P 1'
#
loop_
_entity.id
_entity.type
_entity.pdbx_description
1 polymer ?
#
loop_
_entity_poly.entity_id
_entity_poly.type
_entity_poly.pdbx_seq_one_letter_code
_entity_poly.pdbx_strand_id
1 'polypeptide(L)'
;MLSVLLATSACGAGAQNPSAQSTGSASAGFESGTDSSAEIGTSQRAAAEKVKATAKAQAEAKAKAAAKAKADDAKAAAAAKTKAAQAAAAAAAQEAAAQAQAAAKVPAVVPSTPAAAPAAPKPAPVVPASSERVVHTTYTTAYTWYDNTPAGSATISHPILHKTAGGTGTYQDPITIAVGHSTATGKDVLDVPAGTRIYLPDVRRYFIVEDSCGDGDEPQGGPCHQGTNVNGTNSTIWIDMWIGGQSMSSDGADACASKVTNVRTAVFNPASDYAVAPGAGVIHDGKCDAGYGNTLLKR
;
A
#
# COMPACT_ATOMS: atom_id res chain seq x y z
N MET A 1 -34.26 -26.56 -11.25
CA MET A 1 -34.25 -26.92 -12.69
C MET A 1 -33.22 -26.04 -13.38
N LEU A 2 -32.56 -26.60 -14.40
CA LEU A 2 -31.44 -26.08 -15.20
C LEU A 2 -30.02 -26.29 -14.65
N SER A 3 -29.45 -27.40 -15.14
CA SER A 3 -28.05 -27.80 -15.17
C SER A 3 -27.23 -26.97 -16.16
N VAL A 4 -25.93 -26.77 -15.89
CA VAL A 4 -24.88 -26.71 -16.92
C VAL A 4 -23.66 -27.50 -16.42
N LEU A 5 -23.17 -28.36 -17.30
CA LEU A 5 -22.07 -29.32 -17.19
C LEU A 5 -20.72 -28.72 -17.64
N LEU A 6 -19.67 -29.52 -17.45
CA LEU A 6 -18.32 -29.55 -18.07
C LEU A 6 -17.20 -28.84 -17.28
N ALA A 7 -16.00 -29.39 -17.12
CA ALA A 7 -15.46 -30.73 -17.30
C ALA A 7 -14.08 -30.78 -16.60
N THR A 8 -13.79 -31.85 -15.88
CA THR A 8 -12.46 -32.16 -15.34
C THR A 8 -11.77 -33.17 -16.26
N SER A 9 -10.63 -32.80 -16.83
CA SER A 9 -9.75 -33.73 -17.58
C SER A 9 -8.79 -34.44 -16.63
N ALA A 10 -8.69 -35.74 -16.83
CA ALA A 10 -7.87 -36.70 -16.10
C ALA A 10 -6.61 -37.10 -16.89
N CYS A 11 -5.58 -37.53 -16.16
CA CYS A 11 -4.58 -38.55 -16.53
C CYS A 11 -3.95 -38.97 -15.18
N GLY A 12 -3.92 -40.21 -14.70
CA GLY A 12 -3.99 -41.52 -15.35
C GLY A 12 -2.66 -42.24 -15.07
N ALA A 13 -2.60 -43.04 -14.00
CA ALA A 13 -1.48 -43.96 -13.75
C ALA A 13 -2.05 -45.27 -13.18
N GLY A 14 -2.25 -46.24 -14.07
CA GLY A 14 -2.60 -47.61 -13.75
C GLY A 14 -1.35 -48.43 -13.45
N ALA A 15 -1.45 -49.30 -12.45
CA ALA A 15 -0.55 -50.42 -12.25
C ALA A 15 -1.19 -51.69 -12.83
N GLN A 16 -0.41 -52.53 -13.51
CA GLN A 16 -0.32 -53.99 -13.32
C GLN A 16 0.47 -54.69 -14.46
N ASN A 17 1.33 -55.62 -14.03
CA ASN A 17 2.11 -56.64 -14.76
C ASN A 17 1.17 -57.78 -15.27
N PRO A 18 1.61 -58.94 -15.83
CA PRO A 18 2.87 -59.38 -16.47
C PRO A 18 2.63 -60.13 -17.82
N SER A 19 3.68 -60.64 -18.50
CA SER A 19 3.74 -61.99 -19.15
C SER A 19 4.90 -62.15 -20.15
N ALA A 20 5.32 -63.41 -20.31
CA ALA A 20 6.56 -63.94 -20.86
C ALA A 20 6.61 -64.16 -22.40
N GLN A 21 7.83 -64.37 -22.91
CA GLN A 21 8.31 -65.32 -23.95
C GLN A 21 9.40 -64.67 -24.85
N SER A 22 10.65 -65.14 -24.77
CA SER A 22 11.33 -66.11 -25.68
C SER A 22 11.57 -65.54 -27.09
N THR A 23 12.78 -65.31 -27.57
CA THR A 23 13.75 -66.33 -28.06
C THR A 23 15.00 -65.60 -28.59
N GLY A 24 16.12 -66.31 -28.74
CA GLY A 24 17.13 -65.95 -29.75
C GLY A 24 18.58 -65.98 -29.28
N SER A 25 19.20 -67.14 -29.38
CA SER A 25 20.62 -67.40 -29.18
C SER A 25 21.53 -66.62 -30.15
N ALA A 26 22.70 -66.18 -29.67
CA ALA A 26 23.92 -66.16 -30.48
C ALA A 26 25.17 -66.20 -29.58
N SER A 27 26.14 -66.93 -30.10
CA SER A 27 27.33 -67.55 -29.49
C SER A 27 28.60 -66.68 -29.49
N ALA A 28 29.66 -67.26 -28.89
CA ALA A 28 31.08 -66.84 -28.82
C ALA A 28 31.39 -65.86 -27.68
N GLY A 29 32.29 -66.10 -26.74
CA GLY A 29 33.50 -66.92 -26.75
C GLY A 29 34.71 -65.99 -26.71
N PHE A 30 35.22 -65.64 -25.52
CA PHE A 30 36.63 -65.27 -25.31
C PHE A 30 36.96 -65.19 -23.81
N GLU A 31 38.09 -65.78 -23.44
CA GLU A 31 38.72 -65.69 -22.12
C GLU A 31 39.38 -64.32 -21.93
N SER A 32 39.31 -63.75 -20.73
CA SER A 32 40.46 -63.11 -20.05
C SER A 32 39.98 -62.45 -18.75
N GLY A 33 40.59 -62.85 -17.64
CA GLY A 33 40.40 -62.18 -16.37
C GLY A 33 41.00 -60.77 -16.40
N THR A 34 40.32 -59.83 -15.76
CA THR A 34 40.89 -58.74 -14.95
C THR A 34 39.76 -58.03 -14.20
N ASP A 35 39.83 -58.08 -12.86
CA ASP A 35 39.29 -57.16 -11.84
C ASP A 35 38.02 -56.30 -12.09
N SER A 36 36.96 -56.83 -12.71
CA SER A 36 35.69 -56.08 -12.83
C SER A 36 34.84 -56.03 -11.55
N SER A 37 35.12 -56.89 -10.57
CA SER A 37 34.32 -56.98 -9.33
C SER A 37 34.56 -55.82 -8.35
N ALA A 38 35.73 -55.17 -8.41
CA ALA A 38 36.05 -54.03 -7.55
C ALA A 38 35.39 -52.72 -8.04
N GLU A 39 35.39 -52.48 -9.36
CA GLU A 39 34.81 -51.30 -10.00
C GLU A 39 33.27 -51.30 -10.03
N ILE A 40 32.64 -52.49 -10.15
CA ILE A 40 31.18 -52.61 -10.03
C ILE A 40 30.71 -52.36 -8.60
N GLY A 41 31.51 -52.75 -7.60
CA GLY A 41 31.20 -52.50 -6.18
C GLY A 41 31.33 -51.02 -5.77
N THR A 42 32.28 -50.26 -6.33
CA THR A 42 32.43 -48.83 -6.08
C THR A 42 31.35 -48.00 -6.79
N SER A 43 31.01 -48.33 -8.03
CA SER A 43 29.95 -47.65 -8.78
C SER A 43 28.55 -47.86 -8.17
N GLN A 44 28.24 -49.05 -7.67
CA GLN A 44 26.99 -49.32 -6.96
C GLN A 44 26.90 -48.61 -5.60
N ARG A 45 28.02 -48.52 -4.85
CA ARG A 45 28.08 -47.74 -3.60
C ARG A 45 27.88 -46.24 -3.84
N ALA A 46 28.54 -45.67 -4.87
CA ALA A 46 28.35 -44.28 -5.24
C ALA A 46 26.91 -43.97 -5.70
N ALA A 47 26.26 -44.91 -6.40
CA ALA A 47 24.85 -44.77 -6.77
C ALA A 47 23.93 -44.81 -5.54
N ALA A 48 24.16 -45.73 -4.60
CA ALA A 48 23.40 -45.83 -3.35
C ALA A 48 23.55 -44.57 -2.47
N GLU A 49 24.76 -44.00 -2.40
CA GLU A 49 25.02 -42.75 -1.67
C GLU A 49 24.31 -41.56 -2.31
N LYS A 50 24.29 -41.46 -3.65
CA LYS A 50 23.54 -40.42 -4.37
C LYS A 50 22.03 -40.52 -4.15
N VAL A 51 21.47 -41.74 -4.13
CA VAL A 51 20.05 -41.97 -3.82
C VAL A 51 19.75 -41.54 -2.38
N LYS A 52 20.60 -41.90 -1.41
CA LYS A 52 20.44 -41.52 0.00
C LYS A 52 20.55 -40.00 0.19
N ALA A 53 21.49 -39.34 -0.49
CA ALA A 53 21.64 -37.89 -0.46
C ALA A 53 20.44 -37.17 -1.06
N THR A 54 19.90 -37.67 -2.17
CA THR A 54 18.70 -37.12 -2.82
C THR A 54 17.46 -37.27 -1.93
N ALA A 55 17.27 -38.43 -1.31
CA ALA A 55 16.18 -38.66 -0.37
C ALA A 55 16.26 -37.74 0.86
N LYS A 56 17.47 -37.52 1.39
CA LYS A 56 17.69 -36.58 2.49
C LYS A 56 17.35 -35.14 2.09
N ALA A 57 17.83 -34.69 0.92
CA ALA A 57 17.54 -33.35 0.42
C ALA A 57 16.03 -33.13 0.18
N GLN A 58 15.32 -34.14 -0.35
CA GLN A 58 13.87 -34.08 -0.54
C GLN A 58 13.11 -34.02 0.80
N ALA A 59 13.55 -34.78 1.81
CA ALA A 59 12.96 -34.73 3.15
C ALA A 59 13.16 -33.35 3.81
N GLU A 60 14.35 -32.76 3.68
CA GLU A 60 14.65 -31.42 4.19
C GLU A 60 13.84 -30.33 3.48
N ALA A 61 13.68 -30.42 2.15
CA ALA A 61 12.84 -29.50 1.38
C ALA A 61 11.37 -29.57 1.82
N LYS A 62 10.84 -30.79 2.01
CA LYS A 62 9.46 -31.01 2.48
C LYS A 62 9.25 -30.47 3.90
N ALA A 63 10.23 -30.64 4.79
CA ALA A 63 10.18 -30.09 6.14
C ALA A 63 10.19 -28.56 6.14
N LYS A 64 11.02 -27.92 5.31
CA LYS A 64 11.06 -26.45 5.15
C LYS A 64 9.75 -25.90 4.59
N ALA A 65 9.16 -26.57 3.59
CA ALA A 65 7.87 -26.18 3.03
C ALA A 65 6.74 -26.26 4.08
N ALA A 66 6.71 -27.34 4.87
CA ALA A 66 5.72 -27.49 5.94
C ALA A 66 5.90 -26.46 7.08
N ALA A 67 7.14 -26.10 7.41
CA ALA A 67 7.42 -25.05 8.39
C ALA A 67 6.97 -23.66 7.89
N LYS A 68 7.20 -23.36 6.60
CA LYS A 68 6.75 -22.10 5.98
C LYS A 68 5.22 -22.00 5.97
N ALA A 69 4.51 -23.06 5.58
CA ALA A 69 3.05 -23.07 5.58
C ALA A 69 2.48 -22.79 6.98
N LYS A 70 3.03 -23.42 8.03
CA LYS A 70 2.62 -23.17 9.42
C LYS A 70 2.88 -21.72 9.88
N ALA A 71 3.98 -21.12 9.42
CA ALA A 71 4.29 -19.72 9.74
C ALA A 71 3.34 -18.75 9.02
N ASP A 72 3.00 -19.02 7.77
CA ASP A 72 2.05 -18.24 6.99
C ASP A 72 0.63 -18.32 7.60
N ASP A 73 0.19 -19.52 8.02
CA ASP A 73 -1.09 -19.73 8.71
C ASP A 73 -1.15 -18.99 10.06
N ALA A 74 -0.06 -19.03 10.84
CA ALA A 74 0.02 -18.31 12.11
C ALA A 74 -0.03 -16.78 11.91
N LYS A 75 0.62 -16.26 10.86
CA LYS A 75 0.59 -14.83 10.50
C LYS A 75 -0.81 -14.41 10.05
N ALA A 76 -1.49 -15.22 9.25
CA ALA A 76 -2.86 -14.97 8.83
C ALA A 76 -3.84 -14.96 10.01
N ALA A 77 -3.70 -15.91 10.95
CA ALA A 77 -4.50 -15.97 12.16
C ALA A 77 -4.26 -14.77 13.09
N ALA A 78 -3.01 -14.30 13.20
CA ALA A 78 -2.68 -13.10 13.96
C ALA A 78 -3.30 -11.83 13.32
N ALA A 79 -3.19 -11.67 12.00
CA ALA A 79 -3.79 -10.57 11.27
C ALA A 79 -5.32 -10.53 11.40
N ALA A 80 -5.98 -11.70 11.36
CA ALA A 80 -7.42 -11.80 11.56
C ALA A 80 -7.85 -11.38 12.98
N LYS A 81 -7.07 -11.74 14.01
CA LYS A 81 -7.33 -11.30 15.39
C LYS A 81 -7.16 -9.80 15.57
N THR A 82 -6.12 -9.20 14.98
CA THR A 82 -5.90 -7.75 14.99
C THR A 82 -7.05 -7.02 14.32
N LYS A 83 -7.49 -7.47 13.14
CA LYS A 83 -8.61 -6.89 12.41
C LYS A 83 -9.93 -6.97 13.20
N ALA A 84 -10.18 -8.08 13.90
CA ALA A 84 -11.35 -8.23 14.76
C ALA A 84 -11.30 -7.27 15.98
N ALA A 85 -10.13 -7.10 16.61
CA ALA A 85 -9.97 -6.17 17.73
C ALA A 85 -10.15 -4.70 17.28
N GLN A 86 -9.62 -4.33 16.12
CA GLN A 86 -9.79 -2.99 15.53
C GLN A 86 -11.26 -2.72 15.17
N ALA A 87 -11.97 -3.69 14.62
CA ALA A 87 -13.40 -3.56 14.32
C ALA A 87 -14.25 -3.35 15.60
N ALA A 88 -13.92 -4.05 16.68
CA ALA A 88 -14.59 -3.87 17.97
C ALA A 88 -14.31 -2.49 18.59
N ALA A 89 -13.08 -2.00 18.51
CA ALA A 89 -12.71 -0.66 18.98
C ALA A 89 -13.40 0.45 18.16
N ALA A 90 -13.49 0.29 16.84
CA ALA A 90 -14.19 1.23 15.96
C ALA A 90 -15.70 1.29 16.26
N ALA A 91 -16.35 0.15 16.50
CA ALA A 91 -17.75 0.11 16.89
C ALA A 91 -18.00 0.86 18.23
N ALA A 92 -17.13 0.66 19.22
CA ALA A 92 -17.22 1.36 20.50
C ALA A 92 -17.04 2.89 20.36
N ALA A 93 -16.13 3.33 19.50
CA ALA A 93 -15.91 4.75 19.23
C ALA A 93 -17.10 5.42 18.50
N GLN A 94 -17.75 4.69 17.58
CA GLN A 94 -18.97 5.16 16.91
C GLN A 94 -20.13 5.33 17.88
N GLU A 95 -20.29 4.42 18.83
CA GLU A 95 -21.32 4.52 19.87
C GLU A 95 -21.09 5.73 20.79
N ALA A 96 -19.83 5.98 21.18
CA ALA A 96 -19.46 7.15 21.97
C ALA A 96 -19.70 8.48 21.21
N ALA A 97 -19.40 8.53 19.91
CA ALA A 97 -19.66 9.70 19.07
C ALA A 97 -21.16 9.97 18.87
N ALA A 98 -21.97 8.92 18.72
CA ALA A 98 -23.42 9.05 18.62
C ALA A 98 -24.04 9.61 19.91
N GLN A 99 -23.55 9.18 21.07
CA GLN A 99 -23.99 9.69 22.37
C GLN A 99 -23.62 11.18 22.57
N ALA A 100 -22.44 11.60 22.12
CA ALA A 100 -22.03 13.01 22.17
C ALA A 100 -22.89 13.92 21.27
N GLN A 101 -23.31 13.42 20.10
CA GLN A 101 -24.19 14.17 19.19
C GLN A 101 -25.64 14.26 19.68
N ALA A 102 -26.11 13.28 20.45
CA ALA A 102 -27.45 13.30 21.06
C ALA A 102 -27.56 14.36 22.17
N ALA A 103 -26.48 14.60 22.93
CA ALA A 103 -26.44 15.61 23.99
C ALA A 103 -26.49 17.07 23.46
N ALA A 104 -26.16 17.29 22.19
CA ALA A 104 -26.13 18.62 21.57
C ALA A 104 -27.49 19.09 20.99
N LYS A 105 -28.56 18.29 21.09
CA LYS A 105 -29.88 18.58 20.49
C LYS A 105 -30.93 19.13 21.47
N VAL A 106 -30.54 19.87 22.50
CA VAL A 106 -31.51 20.66 23.29
C VAL A 106 -31.78 21.98 22.56
N PRO A 107 -33.00 22.26 22.07
CA PRO A 107 -33.28 23.50 21.36
C PRO A 107 -33.42 24.66 22.34
N ALA A 108 -32.47 25.59 22.33
CA ALA A 108 -32.60 26.88 22.99
C ALA A 108 -33.49 27.79 22.13
N VAL A 109 -34.73 28.01 22.56
CA VAL A 109 -35.66 29.00 21.99
C VAL A 109 -35.28 30.37 22.56
N VAL A 110 -34.84 31.29 21.71
CA VAL A 110 -34.63 32.71 22.08
C VAL A 110 -35.23 33.60 20.99
N PRO A 111 -36.01 34.66 21.32
CA PRO A 111 -36.67 35.49 20.31
C PRO A 111 -35.69 36.43 19.60
N SER A 112 -35.92 36.61 18.30
CA SER A 112 -35.12 37.42 17.38
C SER A 112 -35.41 38.92 17.51
N THR A 113 -34.37 39.69 17.81
CA THR A 113 -34.32 41.15 17.62
C THR A 113 -33.39 41.41 16.42
N PRO A 114 -33.67 42.33 15.47
CA PRO A 114 -32.82 42.52 14.31
C PRO A 114 -31.56 43.32 14.69
N ALA A 115 -30.42 42.63 14.72
CA ALA A 115 -29.11 43.22 14.93
C ALA A 115 -28.30 43.26 13.62
N ALA A 116 -27.52 44.32 13.47
CA ALA A 116 -26.82 44.75 12.25
C ALA A 116 -25.91 43.69 11.61
N ALA A 117 -25.73 43.83 10.29
CA ALA A 117 -24.90 43.00 9.43
C ALA A 117 -23.47 42.82 9.99
N PRO A 118 -22.91 41.59 10.01
CA PRO A 118 -21.53 41.38 10.45
C PRO A 118 -20.55 41.86 9.38
N ALA A 119 -19.52 42.58 9.83
CA ALA A 119 -18.37 42.95 9.03
C ALA A 119 -17.65 41.70 8.51
N ALA A 120 -17.18 41.78 7.26
CA ALA A 120 -16.42 40.73 6.58
C ALA A 120 -15.21 40.26 7.41
N PRO A 121 -14.86 38.96 7.37
CA PRO A 121 -13.72 38.43 8.10
C PRO A 121 -12.42 39.08 7.59
N LYS A 122 -11.61 39.54 8.55
CA LYS A 122 -10.27 40.07 8.32
C LYS A 122 -9.41 38.99 7.62
N PRO A 123 -8.74 39.29 6.49
CA PRO A 123 -7.87 38.33 5.83
C PRO A 123 -6.79 37.86 6.80
N ALA A 124 -6.59 36.54 6.89
CA ALA A 124 -5.53 35.94 7.67
C ALA A 124 -4.16 36.46 7.20
N PRO A 125 -3.14 36.52 8.07
CA PRO A 125 -1.80 36.97 7.70
C PRO A 125 -1.26 36.10 6.57
N VAL A 126 -0.96 36.71 5.43
CA VAL A 126 -0.22 36.07 4.34
C VAL A 126 1.22 35.90 4.84
N VAL A 127 1.56 34.71 5.32
CA VAL A 127 2.95 34.31 5.51
C VAL A 127 3.64 34.49 4.14
N PRO A 128 4.78 35.19 4.04
CA PRO A 128 5.46 35.36 2.76
C PRO A 128 5.74 33.98 2.18
N ALA A 129 5.16 33.70 1.01
CA ALA A 129 5.42 32.46 0.31
C ALA A 129 6.92 32.37 0.07
N SER A 130 7.57 31.38 0.67
CA SER A 130 8.90 30.97 0.24
C SER A 130 8.87 30.75 -1.28
N SER A 131 9.95 31.11 -1.96
CA SER A 131 10.06 30.94 -3.41
C SER A 131 9.69 29.52 -3.83
N GLU A 132 9.02 29.40 -4.97
CA GLU A 132 8.69 28.12 -5.57
C GLU A 132 9.94 27.23 -5.67
N ARG A 133 9.80 25.95 -5.25
CA ARG A 133 10.88 24.96 -5.28
C ARG A 133 10.43 23.69 -5.99
N VAL A 134 11.09 23.34 -7.08
CA VAL A 134 10.88 22.09 -7.81
C VAL A 134 11.80 21.00 -7.28
N VAL A 135 11.25 19.83 -6.97
CA VAL A 135 11.97 18.64 -6.54
C VAL A 135 11.63 17.49 -7.47
N HIS A 136 12.61 16.89 -8.13
CA HIS A 136 12.38 15.82 -9.12
C HIS A 136 12.42 14.40 -8.52
N THR A 137 12.84 14.28 -7.27
CA THR A 137 13.11 13.02 -6.57
C THR A 137 12.29 12.91 -5.29
N THR A 138 11.04 13.39 -5.32
CA THR A 138 10.12 13.20 -4.22
C THR A 138 9.54 11.80 -4.31
N TYR A 139 9.64 11.00 -3.26
CA TYR A 139 8.89 9.75 -3.22
C TYR A 139 7.46 10.07 -2.82
N THR A 140 6.52 9.67 -3.67
CA THR A 140 5.11 9.98 -3.52
C THR A 140 4.35 8.67 -3.39
N THR A 141 3.58 8.55 -2.32
CA THR A 141 2.59 7.48 -2.11
C THR A 141 1.18 8.08 -2.07
N ALA A 142 0.20 7.24 -1.80
CA ALA A 142 -1.15 7.69 -1.49
C ALA A 142 -1.75 6.89 -0.34
N TYR A 143 -2.56 7.57 0.45
CA TYR A 143 -3.44 7.02 1.46
C TYR A 143 -4.89 7.32 1.12
N THR A 144 -5.76 6.45 1.61
CA THR A 144 -7.17 6.36 1.25
C THR A 144 -8.03 6.47 2.49
N TRP A 145 -9.34 6.55 2.30
CA TRP A 145 -10.31 6.42 3.38
C TRP A 145 -10.15 5.10 4.16
N TYR A 146 -9.73 4.01 3.52
CA TYR A 146 -9.68 2.68 4.13
C TYR A 146 -8.48 2.48 5.05
N ASP A 147 -7.35 3.10 4.75
CA ASP A 147 -6.07 2.95 5.45
C ASP A 147 -5.59 4.24 6.13
N ASN A 148 -6.40 5.31 6.10
CA ASN A 148 -6.19 6.47 6.97
C ASN A 148 -6.13 6.04 8.45
N THR A 149 -5.53 6.87 9.30
CA THR A 149 -5.55 6.68 10.75
C THR A 149 -6.41 7.76 11.40
N PRO A 150 -7.61 7.44 11.94
CA PRO A 150 -8.26 6.13 12.01
C PRO A 150 -8.84 5.62 10.67
N ALA A 151 -8.83 4.29 10.51
CA ALA A 151 -9.32 3.62 9.30
C ALA A 151 -10.82 3.84 9.10
N GLY A 152 -11.23 4.02 7.84
CA GLY A 152 -12.60 4.39 7.52
C GLY A 152 -12.94 5.81 7.97
N SER A 153 -11.98 6.74 7.89
CA SER A 153 -12.17 8.14 8.24
C SER A 153 -11.39 9.09 7.31
N ALA A 154 -11.75 10.36 7.33
CA ALA A 154 -11.02 11.46 6.68
C ALA A 154 -10.48 12.41 7.77
N THR A 155 -10.18 11.88 8.94
CA THR A 155 -9.55 12.66 10.02
C THR A 155 -8.17 13.10 9.56
N ILE A 156 -7.75 14.29 9.97
CA ILE A 156 -6.43 14.87 9.67
C ILE A 156 -5.82 15.43 10.94
N SER A 157 -4.50 15.39 11.07
CA SER A 157 -3.80 15.81 12.29
C SER A 157 -3.51 17.32 12.38
N HIS A 158 -3.42 18.02 11.24
CA HIS A 158 -2.98 19.42 11.17
C HIS A 158 -3.91 20.30 10.30
N PRO A 159 -5.19 20.49 10.68
CA PRO A 159 -6.14 21.26 9.88
C PRO A 159 -5.70 22.73 9.72
N ILE A 160 -5.65 23.23 8.48
CA ILE A 160 -5.34 24.63 8.15
C ILE A 160 -6.48 25.27 7.36
N LEU A 161 -6.84 24.64 6.25
CA LEU A 161 -7.92 25.00 5.34
C LEU A 161 -9.12 24.06 5.51
N HIS A 162 -8.88 22.75 5.59
CA HIS A 162 -9.92 21.74 5.75
C HIS A 162 -10.06 21.29 7.21
N LYS A 163 -11.24 20.75 7.54
CA LYS A 163 -11.50 20.08 8.82
C LYS A 163 -11.29 18.56 8.75
N THR A 164 -11.24 18.02 7.54
CA THR A 164 -11.10 16.60 7.20
C THR A 164 -10.38 16.50 5.86
N ALA A 165 -9.73 15.39 5.58
CA ALA A 165 -9.04 15.15 4.32
C ALA A 165 -10.01 15.30 3.13
N GLY A 166 -9.60 16.03 2.11
CA GLY A 166 -10.48 16.36 0.99
C GLY A 166 -9.84 17.37 0.04
N GLY A 167 -10.69 18.12 -0.67
CA GLY A 167 -10.29 19.13 -1.65
C GLY A 167 -10.57 18.72 -3.10
N THR A 168 -10.80 19.69 -3.97
CA THR A 168 -11.01 19.47 -5.42
C THR A 168 -9.70 19.32 -6.18
N GLY A 169 -8.59 19.84 -5.65
CA GLY A 169 -7.26 19.80 -6.29
C GLY A 169 -6.92 21.07 -7.07
N THR A 170 -7.72 22.12 -6.91
CA THR A 170 -7.42 23.46 -7.43
C THR A 170 -6.50 24.22 -6.48
N TYR A 171 -5.94 25.36 -6.90
CA TYR A 171 -5.06 26.14 -6.01
C TYR A 171 -5.79 26.69 -4.77
N GLN A 172 -7.05 27.07 -4.94
CA GLN A 172 -7.90 27.63 -3.89
C GLN A 172 -8.45 26.55 -2.96
N ASP A 173 -8.67 25.35 -3.49
CA ASP A 173 -9.18 24.19 -2.77
C ASP A 173 -8.29 22.96 -3.07
N PRO A 174 -7.03 23.00 -2.58
CA PRO A 174 -6.03 21.95 -2.81
C PRO A 174 -6.40 20.68 -2.05
N ILE A 175 -5.86 19.54 -2.46
CA ILE A 175 -6.12 18.26 -1.78
C ILE A 175 -5.23 18.11 -0.54
N THR A 176 -5.74 17.54 0.55
CA THR A 176 -4.93 17.19 1.72
C THR A 176 -3.75 16.28 1.34
N ILE A 177 -2.56 16.55 1.89
CA ILE A 177 -1.40 15.68 1.78
C ILE A 177 -0.74 15.49 3.14
N ALA A 178 -0.28 14.28 3.41
CA ALA A 178 0.48 13.93 4.59
C ALA A 178 1.98 13.96 4.30
N VAL A 179 2.77 14.30 5.31
CA VAL A 179 4.25 14.36 5.23
C VAL A 179 4.86 13.70 6.46
N GLY A 180 6.11 13.27 6.37
CA GLY A 180 6.85 12.78 7.52
C GLY A 180 6.84 13.76 8.70
N HIS A 181 7.02 13.22 9.90
CA HIS A 181 6.99 14.00 11.13
C HIS A 181 7.82 13.35 12.23
N SER A 182 8.11 14.14 13.26
CA SER A 182 8.89 13.72 14.43
C SER A 182 8.19 14.14 15.72
N THR A 183 8.14 13.21 16.68
CA THR A 183 7.67 13.48 18.04
C THR A 183 8.81 13.55 19.05
N ALA A 184 10.07 13.44 18.60
CA ALA A 184 11.26 13.35 19.45
C ALA A 184 11.47 14.55 20.40
N THR A 185 10.84 15.69 20.09
CA THR A 185 10.88 16.91 20.93
C THR A 185 9.74 16.99 21.95
N GLY A 186 8.87 15.97 22.03
CA GLY A 186 7.63 15.99 22.80
C GLY A 186 6.50 16.77 22.15
N LYS A 187 6.70 17.25 20.92
CA LYS A 187 5.69 17.86 20.05
C LYS A 187 5.72 17.16 18.71
N ASP A 188 4.55 17.06 18.09
CA ASP A 188 4.44 16.62 16.71
C ASP A 188 4.93 17.74 15.77
N VAL A 189 6.01 17.48 15.04
CA VAL A 189 6.65 18.44 14.12
C VAL A 189 6.74 17.80 12.73
N LEU A 190 6.02 18.37 11.78
CA LEU A 190 6.06 17.96 10.38
C LEU A 190 7.38 18.36 9.69
N ASP A 191 7.90 17.49 8.82
CA ASP A 191 9.08 17.74 8.00
C ASP A 191 8.87 18.85 6.98
N VAL A 192 7.62 19.03 6.56
CA VAL A 192 7.15 20.15 5.74
C VAL A 192 6.08 20.88 6.55
N PRO A 193 6.18 22.21 6.75
CA PRO A 193 5.21 22.93 7.58
C PRO A 193 3.76 22.78 7.10
N ALA A 194 2.83 22.61 8.04
CA ALA A 194 1.40 22.64 7.74
C ALA A 194 1.02 23.93 6.99
N GLY A 195 0.13 23.80 6.02
CA GLY A 195 -0.30 24.88 5.13
C GLY A 195 0.57 25.08 3.89
N THR A 196 1.70 24.37 3.78
CA THR A 196 2.52 24.37 2.57
C THR A 196 1.71 23.81 1.40
N ARG A 197 1.60 24.57 0.31
CA ARG A 197 0.99 24.08 -0.93
C ARG A 197 2.01 23.32 -1.75
N ILE A 198 1.59 22.23 -2.38
CA ILE A 198 2.41 21.37 -3.24
C ILE A 198 1.65 21.11 -4.54
N TYR A 199 2.28 21.23 -5.70
CA TYR A 199 1.69 20.79 -6.96
C TYR A 199 2.36 19.50 -7.43
N LEU A 200 1.54 18.51 -7.78
CA LEU A 200 2.00 17.23 -8.32
C LEU A 200 1.59 17.10 -9.79
N PRO A 201 2.54 17.15 -10.74
CA PRO A 201 2.23 17.13 -12.16
C PRO A 201 1.61 15.82 -12.64
N ASP A 202 1.97 14.69 -12.02
CA ASP A 202 1.50 13.35 -12.43
C ASP A 202 -0.01 13.15 -12.24
N VAL A 203 -0.60 13.93 -11.34
CA VAL A 203 -2.05 14.00 -11.09
C VAL A 203 -2.62 15.38 -11.43
N ARG A 204 -1.81 16.33 -11.91
CA ARG A 204 -2.17 17.72 -12.22
C ARG A 204 -3.08 18.38 -11.18
N ARG A 205 -2.68 18.28 -9.90
CA ARG A 205 -3.46 18.79 -8.77
C ARG A 205 -2.57 19.52 -7.78
N TYR A 206 -3.16 20.50 -7.12
CA TYR A 206 -2.59 21.14 -5.95
C TYR A 206 -2.98 20.38 -4.70
N PHE A 207 -2.07 20.40 -3.74
CA PHE A 207 -2.17 19.77 -2.44
C PHE A 207 -1.78 20.77 -1.35
N ILE A 208 -2.22 20.52 -0.12
CA ILE A 208 -1.87 21.30 1.07
C ILE A 208 -1.51 20.37 2.22
N VAL A 209 -0.38 20.64 2.86
CA VAL A 209 0.08 19.85 4.01
C VAL A 209 -0.86 20.11 5.19
N GLU A 210 -1.63 19.11 5.58
CA GLU A 210 -2.55 19.20 6.72
C GLU A 210 -2.61 17.91 7.53
N ASP A 211 -1.71 16.97 7.24
CA ASP A 211 -1.73 15.65 7.83
C ASP A 211 -0.31 15.10 8.01
N SER A 212 -0.19 14.05 8.83
CA SER A 212 1.07 13.40 9.20
C SER A 212 1.13 12.00 8.60
N CYS A 213 2.25 11.66 7.97
CA CYS A 213 2.53 10.31 7.49
C CYS A 213 3.48 9.59 8.44
N GLY A 214 3.10 8.37 8.81
CA GLY A 214 3.85 7.50 9.71
C GLY A 214 3.07 7.27 10.99
N ASP A 215 2.64 6.04 11.22
CA ASP A 215 1.92 5.68 12.44
C ASP A 215 2.88 5.20 13.54
N GLY A 216 2.39 5.25 14.78
CA GLY A 216 3.05 4.66 15.95
C GLY A 216 3.83 5.67 16.80
N ASP A 217 4.54 5.14 17.80
CA ASP A 217 5.19 5.96 18.83
C ASP A 217 6.51 6.62 18.38
N GLU A 218 7.10 6.16 17.28
CA GLU A 218 8.42 6.56 16.79
C GLU A 218 8.40 6.94 15.28
N PRO A 219 7.58 7.91 14.85
CA PRO A 219 7.44 8.27 13.43
C PRO A 219 8.75 8.79 12.82
N GLN A 220 9.62 9.41 13.62
CA GLN A 220 10.96 9.82 13.21
C GLN A 220 11.87 8.66 12.81
N GLY A 221 11.61 7.43 13.26
CA GLY A 221 12.35 6.24 12.80
C GLY A 221 11.78 5.66 11.51
N GLY A 222 10.60 6.11 11.10
CA GLY A 222 9.85 5.61 9.96
C GLY A 222 10.32 6.19 8.62
N PRO A 223 9.92 5.55 7.52
CA PRO A 223 10.42 5.92 6.20
C PRO A 223 9.80 7.23 5.67
N CYS A 224 8.62 7.63 6.15
CA CYS A 224 8.04 8.94 5.82
C CYS A 224 8.90 10.11 6.31
N HIS A 225 9.63 9.93 7.42
CA HIS A 225 10.58 10.93 7.94
C HIS A 225 12.00 10.77 7.40
N GLN A 226 12.50 9.53 7.36
CA GLN A 226 13.89 9.25 6.97
C GLN A 226 14.12 9.29 5.45
N GLY A 227 13.05 9.26 4.66
CA GLY A 227 13.12 9.07 3.21
C GLY A 227 13.33 7.61 2.82
N THR A 228 13.56 7.37 1.53
CA THR A 228 13.67 6.01 0.97
C THR A 228 14.60 5.95 -0.24
N ASN A 229 15.19 4.76 -0.48
CA ASN A 229 15.82 4.45 -1.75
C ASN A 229 14.87 3.59 -2.59
N VAL A 230 14.36 4.14 -3.68
CA VAL A 230 13.44 3.44 -4.59
C VAL A 230 14.05 3.44 -5.97
N ASN A 231 14.23 2.25 -6.56
CA ASN A 231 14.83 2.08 -7.88
C ASN A 231 16.20 2.77 -8.04
N GLY A 232 17.01 2.78 -6.98
CA GLY A 232 18.32 3.44 -6.99
C GLY A 232 18.28 4.95 -6.77
N THR A 233 17.10 5.55 -6.57
CA THR A 233 16.95 6.98 -6.28
C THR A 233 16.76 7.21 -4.79
N ASN A 234 17.68 7.95 -4.17
CA ASN A 234 17.58 8.39 -2.78
C ASN A 234 16.62 9.59 -2.70
N SER A 235 15.38 9.33 -2.28
CA SER A 235 14.38 10.36 -2.04
C SER A 235 14.41 10.74 -0.57
N THR A 236 14.84 11.96 -0.26
CA THR A 236 14.84 12.50 1.10
C THR A 236 13.51 13.13 1.50
N ILE A 237 12.57 13.22 0.56
CA ILE A 237 11.22 13.74 0.78
C ILE A 237 10.25 12.63 0.44
N TRP A 238 9.43 12.25 1.41
CA TRP A 238 8.28 11.38 1.24
C TRP A 238 7.02 12.21 1.48
N ILE A 239 6.10 12.18 0.52
CA ILE A 239 4.74 12.75 0.68
C ILE A 239 3.70 11.66 0.40
N ASP A 240 2.59 11.70 1.12
CA ASP A 240 1.54 10.70 1.03
C ASP A 240 0.20 11.37 0.74
N MET A 241 -0.29 11.25 -0.49
CA MET A 241 -1.41 12.06 -0.96
C MET A 241 -2.76 11.46 -0.59
N TRP A 242 -3.70 12.27 -0.14
CA TRP A 242 -5.08 11.82 0.03
C TRP A 242 -5.70 11.59 -1.35
N ILE A 243 -6.19 10.37 -1.61
CA ILE A 243 -6.88 10.05 -2.86
C ILE A 243 -8.37 9.81 -2.69
N GLY A 244 -8.90 9.82 -1.46
CA GLY A 244 -10.29 9.49 -1.17
C GLY A 244 -10.51 7.97 -1.13
N GLY A 245 -11.49 7.46 -1.88
CA GLY A 245 -11.76 6.01 -1.98
C GLY A 245 -13.14 5.59 -1.48
N GLN A 246 -13.88 6.45 -0.78
CA GLN A 246 -15.24 6.14 -0.27
C GLN A 246 -16.25 5.77 -1.37
N SER A 247 -16.00 6.25 -2.59
CA SER A 247 -16.88 6.03 -3.75
C SER A 247 -16.55 4.75 -4.54
N MET A 248 -15.55 3.96 -4.12
CA MET A 248 -15.16 2.70 -4.77
C MET A 248 -14.78 1.64 -3.74
N SER A 249 -14.45 0.42 -4.19
CA SER A 249 -13.98 -0.64 -3.28
C SER A 249 -12.59 -0.34 -2.72
N SER A 250 -12.24 -0.96 -1.60
CA SER A 250 -10.88 -0.93 -1.03
C SER A 250 -9.84 -1.33 -2.08
N ASP A 251 -10.02 -2.48 -2.75
CA ASP A 251 -9.11 -2.93 -3.81
C ASP A 251 -8.98 -1.92 -4.97
N GLY A 252 -10.04 -1.19 -5.29
CA GLY A 252 -10.02 -0.14 -6.31
C GLY A 252 -9.22 1.09 -5.87
N ALA A 253 -9.37 1.48 -4.61
CA ALA A 253 -8.59 2.55 -4.00
C ALA A 253 -7.11 2.16 -3.89
N ASP A 254 -6.81 0.93 -3.46
CA ASP A 254 -5.45 0.37 -3.36
C ASP A 254 -4.77 0.28 -4.72
N ALA A 255 -5.51 -0.09 -5.76
CA ALA A 255 -5.01 -0.06 -7.13
C ALA A 255 -4.68 1.37 -7.61
N CYS A 256 -5.48 2.36 -7.20
CA CYS A 256 -5.17 3.76 -7.48
C CYS A 256 -3.93 4.24 -6.71
N ALA A 257 -3.83 3.91 -5.42
CA ALA A 257 -2.68 4.24 -4.59
C ALA A 257 -1.39 3.64 -5.15
N SER A 258 -1.45 2.38 -5.58
CA SER A 258 -0.33 1.69 -6.24
C SER A 258 0.07 2.36 -7.56
N LYS A 259 -0.91 2.85 -8.34
CA LYS A 259 -0.66 3.51 -9.64
C LYS A 259 0.09 4.83 -9.48
N VAL A 260 -0.23 5.62 -8.46
CA VAL A 260 0.44 6.92 -8.22
C VAL A 260 1.79 6.76 -7.54
N THR A 261 1.97 5.68 -6.78
CA THR A 261 3.17 5.43 -5.98
C THR A 261 4.44 5.31 -6.84
N ASN A 262 5.33 6.31 -6.74
CA ASN A 262 6.66 6.28 -7.37
C ASN A 262 7.51 7.48 -6.90
N VAL A 263 8.73 7.56 -7.41
CA VAL A 263 9.50 8.81 -7.43
C VAL A 263 8.90 9.75 -8.48
N ARG A 264 8.47 10.94 -8.03
CA ARG A 264 7.77 11.95 -8.84
C ARG A 264 8.40 13.33 -8.66
N THR A 265 8.06 14.22 -9.59
CA THR A 265 8.30 15.65 -9.43
C THR A 265 7.21 16.26 -8.53
N ALA A 266 7.63 17.12 -7.60
CA ALA A 266 6.74 17.93 -6.76
C ALA A 266 7.22 19.38 -6.76
N VAL A 267 6.28 20.32 -6.79
CA VAL A 267 6.55 21.75 -6.71
C VAL A 267 6.04 22.28 -5.38
N PHE A 268 6.95 22.66 -4.49
CA PHE A 268 6.63 23.25 -3.19
C PHE A 268 6.43 24.76 -3.34
N ASN A 269 5.41 25.28 -2.67
CA ASN A 269 4.96 26.68 -2.82
C ASN A 269 4.73 27.07 -4.29
N PRO A 270 3.91 26.30 -5.03
CA PRO A 270 3.71 26.54 -6.45
C PRO A 270 2.97 27.85 -6.69
N ALA A 271 3.21 28.45 -7.85
CA ALA A 271 2.32 29.44 -8.43
C ALA A 271 0.93 28.83 -8.70
N SER A 272 -0.11 29.67 -8.78
CA SER A 272 -1.49 29.21 -9.00
C SER A 272 -1.85 28.96 -10.48
N ASP A 273 -0.88 29.08 -11.38
CA ASP A 273 -1.05 29.05 -12.84
C ASP A 273 -0.79 27.68 -13.46
N TYR A 274 -0.43 26.65 -12.71
CA TYR A 274 -0.34 25.28 -13.24
C TYR A 274 -1.69 24.73 -13.70
N ALA A 275 -1.64 23.86 -14.72
CA ALA A 275 -2.77 23.15 -15.28
C ALA A 275 -3.40 22.22 -14.24
N VAL A 276 -4.74 22.20 -14.20
CA VAL A 276 -5.51 21.33 -13.32
C VAL A 276 -6.33 20.38 -14.19
N ALA A 277 -6.26 19.08 -13.90
CA ALA A 277 -7.11 18.10 -14.58
C ALA A 277 -8.59 18.29 -14.20
N PRO A 278 -9.55 17.97 -15.10
CA PRO A 278 -10.97 18.04 -14.76
C PRO A 278 -11.35 17.01 -13.69
N GLY A 279 -12.38 17.31 -12.90
CA GLY A 279 -12.82 16.47 -11.78
C GLY A 279 -12.29 16.94 -10.43
N ALA A 280 -12.85 16.40 -9.34
CA ALA A 280 -12.55 16.82 -7.98
C ALA A 280 -11.90 15.68 -7.19
N GLY A 281 -10.69 15.90 -6.66
CA GLY A 281 -9.92 14.83 -6.00
C GLY A 281 -9.20 13.93 -7.00
N VAL A 282 -8.31 13.04 -6.52
CA VAL A 282 -7.57 12.09 -7.39
C VAL A 282 -8.45 10.91 -7.81
N ILE A 283 -9.22 10.34 -6.89
CA ILE A 283 -10.32 9.43 -7.24
C ILE A 283 -11.59 10.25 -7.42
N HIS A 284 -12.16 10.19 -8.61
CA HIS A 284 -13.46 10.79 -8.92
C HIS A 284 -14.14 10.05 -10.07
N ASP A 285 -15.46 10.13 -10.14
CA ASP A 285 -16.26 9.49 -11.20
C ASP A 285 -15.98 7.98 -11.37
N GLY A 286 -15.64 7.31 -10.26
CA GLY A 286 -15.27 5.89 -10.22
C GLY A 286 -13.91 5.56 -10.85
N LYS A 287 -13.04 6.56 -11.07
CA LYS A 287 -11.75 6.42 -11.76
C LYS A 287 -10.61 6.98 -10.91
N CYS A 288 -9.40 6.48 -11.21
CA CYS A 288 -8.14 6.99 -10.69
C CYS A 288 -7.48 7.91 -11.72
N ASP A 289 -7.52 9.23 -11.47
CA ASP A 289 -7.01 10.23 -12.40
C ASP A 289 -5.54 10.57 -12.13
N ALA A 290 -4.67 9.83 -12.82
CA ALA A 290 -3.22 9.88 -12.67
C ALA A 290 -2.52 9.41 -13.95
N GLY A 291 -1.21 9.70 -14.05
CA GLY A 291 -0.37 9.34 -15.19
C GLY A 291 -0.19 10.47 -16.20
N TYR A 292 -0.37 11.73 -15.78
CA TYR A 292 -0.09 12.90 -16.60
C TYR A 292 1.41 13.17 -16.77
N GLY A 293 2.28 12.45 -16.03
CA GLY A 293 3.73 12.56 -16.08
C GLY A 293 4.29 13.73 -15.26
N ASN A 294 5.60 13.87 -15.26
CA ASN A 294 6.32 14.84 -14.41
C ASN A 294 6.48 16.24 -15.03
N THR A 295 5.89 16.49 -16.21
CA THR A 295 6.08 17.76 -16.93
C THR A 295 5.20 18.85 -16.34
N LEU A 296 5.82 19.99 -16.02
CA LEU A 296 5.12 21.17 -15.56
C LEU A 296 4.42 21.88 -16.72
N LEU A 297 3.10 22.05 -16.60
CA LEU A 297 2.28 22.72 -17.58
C LEU A 297 1.55 23.89 -16.93
N LYS A 298 1.65 25.07 -17.52
CA LYS A 298 0.91 26.27 -17.11
C LYS A 298 -0.36 26.46 -17.94
N ARG A 299 -1.33 27.17 -17.38
CA ARG A 299 -2.59 27.57 -18.03
C ARG A 299 -2.45 28.86 -18.81
#